data_AF-A0A558ANP2-F1
#
_entry.id   AF-A0A558ANP2-F1
#
_cell.length_a   1.000
_cell.length_b   1.000
_cell.length_c   1.000
_cell.angle_alpha   90.00
_cell.angle_beta   90.00
_cell.angle_gamma   90.00
#
_symmetry.space_group_name_H-M   'P 1'
#
loop_
_entity.id
_entity.type
_entity.pdbx_description
1 polymer ?
#
loop_
_entity_poly.entity_id
_entity_poly.type
_entity_poly.pdbx_seq_one_letter_code
_entity_poly.pdbx_strand_id
1 'polypeptide(L)'
;MSFARTEVFVLHPEISGATEHKWVRRYREEGEAGQVDRSSLRRTSPRRTMRGWSGRSRRIRRQRRLGRTRIAVMVGSLASTARRN
;
A
#
# COMPACT_ATOMS: atom_id res chain seq x y z
N MET A 1 27.77 -5.85 -4.66
CA MET A 1 27.08 -5.63 -5.95
C MET A 1 27.00 -4.14 -6.21
N SER A 2 27.58 -3.64 -7.30
CA SER A 2 27.40 -2.23 -7.70
C SER A 2 26.13 -2.17 -8.55
N PHE A 3 25.23 -1.23 -8.30
CA PHE A 3 24.05 -1.01 -9.13
C PHE A 3 24.23 0.31 -9.88
N ALA A 4 24.79 0.25 -11.09
CA ALA A 4 24.78 1.41 -11.98
C ALA A 4 23.37 1.62 -12.55
N ARG A 5 23.01 2.88 -12.85
CA ARG A 5 21.72 3.25 -13.47
C ARG A 5 21.49 2.58 -14.84
N THR A 6 22.53 2.06 -15.47
CA THR A 6 22.37 1.32 -16.72
C THR A 6 22.10 -0.17 -16.46
N GLU A 7 22.60 -0.72 -15.34
CA GLU A 7 22.44 -2.13 -15.00
C GLU A 7 21.04 -2.43 -14.44
N VAL A 8 20.42 -1.51 -13.69
CA VAL A 8 19.08 -1.73 -13.13
C VAL A 8 18.00 -1.69 -14.23
N PHE A 9 18.08 -0.76 -15.17
CA PHE A 9 17.16 -0.67 -16.32
C PHE A 9 17.19 -1.92 -17.21
N VAL A 10 18.38 -2.49 -17.44
CA VAL A 10 18.54 -3.69 -18.27
C VAL A 10 17.95 -4.93 -17.61
N LEU A 11 18.02 -5.03 -16.27
CA LEU A 11 17.50 -6.16 -15.51
C LEU A 11 15.99 -6.08 -15.23
N HIS A 12 15.41 -4.88 -15.29
CA HIS A 12 13.99 -4.64 -15.00
C HIS A 12 13.34 -3.72 -16.05
N PRO A 13 13.14 -4.17 -17.30
CA PRO A 13 12.47 -3.37 -18.32
C PRO A 13 11.01 -3.03 -17.96
N GLU A 14 10.40 -3.74 -17.01
CA GLU A 14 9.04 -3.52 -16.51
C GLU A 14 8.90 -2.33 -15.55
N ILE A 15 10.01 -1.81 -14.99
CA ILE A 15 9.96 -0.68 -14.06
C ILE A 15 10.26 0.64 -14.77
N SER A 16 9.55 1.69 -14.38
CA SER A 16 9.82 3.02 -14.91
C SER A 16 11.17 3.56 -14.43
N GLY A 17 11.85 4.36 -15.26
CA GLY A 17 13.13 4.98 -14.90
C GLY A 17 13.08 5.87 -13.64
N ALA A 18 11.90 6.41 -13.29
CA ALA A 18 11.70 7.13 -12.03
C ALA A 18 11.77 6.21 -10.80
N THR A 19 11.26 4.98 -10.92
CA THR A 19 11.32 3.95 -9.88
C THR A 19 12.76 3.50 -9.67
N GLU A 20 13.46 3.22 -10.76
CA GLU A 20 14.88 2.89 -10.76
C GLU A 20 15.71 4.01 -10.11
N HIS A 21 15.51 5.27 -10.51
CA HIS A 21 16.27 6.40 -9.97
C HIS A 21 16.14 6.50 -8.44
N LYS A 22 14.93 6.26 -7.91
CA LYS A 22 14.67 6.23 -6.47
C LYS A 22 15.43 5.09 -5.78
N TRP A 23 15.49 3.91 -6.38
CA TRP A 23 16.17 2.75 -5.81
C TRP A 23 17.69 2.97 -5.77
N VAL A 24 18.28 3.42 -6.88
CA VAL A 24 19.73 3.74 -6.96
C VAL A 24 20.10 4.83 -5.96
N ARG A 25 19.31 5.91 -5.88
CA ARG A 25 19.53 6.98 -4.90
C ARG A 25 19.57 6.43 -3.47
N ARG A 26 18.59 5.61 -3.11
CA ARG A 26 18.49 5.05 -1.76
C ARG A 26 19.63 4.08 -1.45
N TYR A 27 20.06 3.28 -2.42
CA TYR A 27 21.24 2.42 -2.25
C TYR A 27 22.51 3.24 -1.99
N ARG A 28 22.67 4.40 -2.64
CA ARG A 28 23.80 5.29 -2.38
C ARG A 28 23.75 5.95 -1.00
N GLU A 29 22.56 6.26 -0.49
CA GLU A 29 22.37 6.89 0.83
C GLU A 29 22.42 5.88 1.98
N GLU A 30 21.88 4.67 1.80
CA GLU A 30 21.61 3.72 2.88
C GLU A 30 22.25 2.33 2.66
N GLY A 31 22.97 2.12 1.56
CA GLY A 31 23.57 0.83 1.19
C GLY A 31 22.51 -0.26 0.95
N GLU A 32 22.85 -1.52 1.28
CA GLU A 32 21.95 -2.66 1.15
C GLU A 32 20.65 -2.51 1.97
N ALA A 33 20.70 -1.82 3.12
CA ALA A 33 19.51 -1.51 3.93
C ALA A 33 18.49 -0.62 3.19
N GLY A 34 18.93 0.11 2.17
CA GLY A 34 18.09 0.83 1.23
C GLY A 34 17.15 -0.07 0.42
N GLN A 35 17.60 -1.27 0.06
CA GLN A 35 16.91 -2.15 -0.87
C GLN A 35 15.91 -3.11 -0.20
N VAL A 36 15.86 -3.13 1.13
CA VAL A 36 14.86 -3.92 1.86
C VAL A 36 13.46 -3.37 1.57
N ASP A 37 12.49 -4.27 1.38
CA ASP A 37 11.09 -3.88 1.23
C ASP A 37 10.63 -3.08 2.45
N ARG A 38 10.03 -1.91 2.17
CA ARG A 38 9.54 -1.02 3.21
C ARG A 38 8.04 -0.99 3.11
N SER A 39 7.41 -1.09 4.28
CA SER A 39 5.98 -0.88 4.40
C SER A 39 5.57 0.43 3.70
N SER A 40 4.76 0.30 2.67
CA SER A 40 4.11 1.43 2.00
C SER A 40 2.96 2.03 2.84
N LEU A 41 2.73 1.47 4.03
CA LEU A 41 1.72 1.96 4.95
C LEU A 41 2.10 3.35 5.45
N ARG A 42 1.09 4.21 5.56
CA ARG A 42 1.24 5.51 6.22
C ARG A 42 1.72 5.29 7.65
N ARG A 43 2.78 5.99 8.06
CA ARG A 43 3.29 5.98 9.45
C ARG A 43 2.20 6.35 10.46
N THR A 44 1.36 7.33 10.12
CA THR A 44 0.25 7.78 10.97
C THR A 44 -1.03 7.87 10.17
N SER A 45 -2.14 7.47 10.78
CA SER A 45 -3.48 7.63 10.21
C SER A 45 -4.39 8.25 11.27
N PRO A 46 -4.47 9.58 11.36
CA PRO A 46 -5.27 10.26 12.38
C PRO A 46 -6.76 9.88 12.31
N ARG A 47 -7.26 9.61 11.11
CA ARG A 47 -8.64 9.18 10.85
C ARG A 47 -8.76 7.66 10.70
N ARG A 48 -7.89 6.91 11.39
CA ARG A 48 -7.87 5.46 11.31
C ARG A 48 -9.19 4.90 11.81
N THR A 49 -9.89 4.18 10.95
CA THR A 49 -11.11 3.47 11.32
C THR A 49 -10.81 2.53 12.48
N MET A 50 -11.71 2.50 13.47
CA MET A 50 -11.63 1.57 14.60
C MET A 50 -11.49 0.13 14.07
N ARG A 51 -10.50 -0.63 14.58
CA ARG A 51 -10.10 -1.94 14.01
C ARG A 51 -11.27 -2.92 13.87
N GLY A 52 -12.25 -2.89 14.77
CA GLY A 52 -13.45 -3.73 14.73
C GLY A 52 -14.33 -3.50 13.49
N TRP A 53 -14.39 -2.26 12.98
CA TRP A 53 -15.20 -1.91 11.81
C TRP A 53 -14.59 -2.41 10.51
N SER A 54 -13.26 -2.31 10.37
CA SER A 54 -12.54 -2.84 9.22
C SER A 54 -12.66 -4.38 9.16
N GLY A 55 -12.60 -5.05 10.31
CA GLY A 55 -12.83 -6.50 10.41
C GLY A 55 -14.25 -6.90 9.99
N ARG A 56 -15.27 -6.21 10.51
CA ARG A 56 -16.68 -6.46 10.18
C ARG A 56 -16.97 -6.21 8.69
N SER A 57 -16.45 -5.11 8.14
CA SER A 57 -16.55 -4.79 6.70
C SER A 57 -15.96 -5.91 5.83
N ARG A 58 -14.76 -6.39 6.15
CA ARG A 58 -14.10 -7.48 5.41
C ARG A 58 -14.90 -8.78 5.47
N ARG A 59 -15.43 -9.14 6.65
CA ARG A 59 -16.27 -10.33 6.83
C ARG A 59 -17.54 -10.25 5.98
N ILE A 60 -18.25 -9.13 6.03
CA ILE A 60 -19.48 -8.93 5.25
C ILE A 60 -19.21 -9.00 3.74
N ARG A 61 -18.12 -8.39 3.25
CA ARG A 61 -17.75 -8.47 1.81
C ARG A 61 -17.52 -9.90 1.36
N ARG A 62 -16.78 -10.68 2.16
CA ARG A 62 -16.51 -12.09 1.86
C ARG A 62 -17.77 -12.94 1.86
N GLN A 63 -18.71 -12.67 2.76
CA GLN A 63 -19.89 -13.52 2.95
C GLN A 63 -21.08 -13.17 2.05
N ARG A 64 -21.30 -11.88 1.74
CA ARG A 64 -22.60 -11.42 1.21
C ARG A 64 -22.55 -10.67 -0.12
N ARG A 65 -21.36 -10.41 -0.69
CA ARG A 65 -21.16 -9.64 -1.95
C ARG A 65 -22.02 -8.36 -2.05
N LEU A 66 -22.26 -7.70 -0.92
CA LEU A 66 -23.14 -6.53 -0.85
C LEU A 66 -22.44 -5.27 -1.34
N GLY A 67 -23.21 -4.37 -1.97
CA GLY A 67 -22.75 -3.05 -2.36
C GLY A 67 -22.31 -2.19 -1.16
N ARG A 68 -21.43 -1.23 -1.42
CA ARG A 68 -20.73 -0.42 -0.40
C ARG A 68 -21.68 0.28 0.57
N THR A 69 -22.77 0.84 0.08
CA THR A 69 -23.78 1.54 0.90
C THR A 69 -24.42 0.61 1.94
N ARG A 70 -24.78 -0.62 1.54
CA ARG A 70 -25.38 -1.60 2.46
C ARG A 70 -24.38 -2.06 3.52
N ILE A 71 -23.11 -2.21 3.15
CA ILE A 71 -22.05 -2.53 4.12
C ILE A 71 -21.86 -1.39 5.13
N ALA A 72 -21.90 -0.15 4.65
CA ALA A 72 -21.73 1.03 5.49
C ALA A 72 -22.80 1.09 6.58
N VAL A 73 -24.08 0.87 6.21
CA VAL A 73 -25.21 0.80 7.15
C VAL A 73 -25.00 -0.31 8.19
N MET A 74 -24.68 -1.53 7.77
CA MET A 74 -24.50 -2.67 8.70
C MET A 74 -23.34 -2.51 9.67
N VAL A 75 -22.32 -1.73 9.32
CA VAL A 75 -21.15 -1.49 10.17
C VAL A 75 -21.29 -0.21 10.99
N GLY A 76 -22.34 0.60 10.77
CA GLY A 76 -22.54 1.89 11.44
C GLY A 76 -21.54 2.95 10.99
N SER A 77 -21.16 2.94 9.70
CA SER A 77 -20.18 3.87 9.12
C SER A 77 -20.75 4.62 7.92
N LEU A 78 -20.18 5.79 7.60
CA LEU A 78 -20.50 6.50 6.36
C LEU A 78 -20.02 5.70 5.14
N ALA A 79 -20.75 5.77 4.02
CA ALA A 79 -20.38 5.06 2.78
C ALA A 79 -18.96 5.42 2.28
N SER A 80 -18.55 6.69 2.44
CA SER A 80 -17.20 7.16 2.11
C SER A 80 -16.09 6.58 3.00
N THR A 81 -16.45 6.16 4.22
CA THR A 81 -15.56 5.47 5.16
C THR A 81 -15.50 3.98 4.88
N ALA A 82 -16.64 3.36 4.54
CA ALA A 82 -16.69 1.97 4.09
C ALA A 82 -15.85 1.75 2.82
N ARG A 83 -15.73 2.74 1.92
CA ARG A 83 -14.85 2.66 0.74
C ARG A 83 -13.37 2.40 1.09
N ARG A 84 -12.89 2.90 2.24
CA ARG A 84 -11.46 2.94 2.61
C ARG A 84 -10.96 1.70 3.34
N ASN A 85 -11.86 0.85 3.81
CA ASN A 85 -11.57 -0.39 4.54
C ASN A 85 -12.03 -1.58 3.71
#